data_AF-A0A961YBP2-F1
#
_entry.id   AF-A0A961YBP2-F1
#
_cell.length_a   1.000
_cell.length_b   1.000
_cell.length_c   1.000
_cell.angle_alpha   90.00
_cell.angle_beta   90.00
_cell.angle_gamma   90.00
#
_symmetry.space_group_name_H-M   'P 1'
#
loop_
_entity.id
_entity.type
_entity.pdbx_description
1 polymer ?
#
loop_
_entity_poly.entity_id
_entity_poly.type
_entity_poly.pdbx_seq_one_letter_code
_entity_poly.pdbx_strand_id
1 'polypeptide(L)'
;MSVQDPGDGTGGSRPPLQVSISVGVVVERRESESRWVDEVWMPVGVIPAYPAGEHWQLMREAGRVKAYLARVVSLSLHRAEVEAYKLNLSEPMPKVFIVMMPHGEGDFPYEVELATCAPYEAESYLMEGEEIVEPVPMPPELIAWVKDFIDGHYKPDGFVKRQRDTAPALVQHQFGKDPIFGKAGRYASGRGDGDDG
;
A
#
# COMPACT_ATOMS: atom_id res chain seq x y z
N MET A 1 21.72 21.55 -48.49
CA MET A 1 20.85 20.37 -48.41
C MET A 1 21.56 19.36 -47.52
N SER A 2 21.25 19.39 -46.21
CA SER A 2 21.53 18.27 -45.30
C SER A 2 20.17 17.77 -44.84
N VAL A 3 20.00 16.48 -44.99
CA VAL A 3 18.79 15.73 -44.72
C VAL A 3 18.40 15.91 -43.25
N GLN A 4 17.13 16.26 -43.05
CA GLN A 4 16.50 16.34 -41.75
C GLN A 4 15.94 14.94 -41.46
N ASP A 5 16.43 14.29 -40.41
CA ASP A 5 15.80 13.07 -39.88
C ASP A 5 14.39 13.42 -39.36
N PRO A 6 13.36 12.62 -39.68
CA PRO A 6 12.03 12.80 -39.11
C PRO A 6 12.04 12.21 -37.70
N GLY A 7 11.99 13.06 -36.68
CA GLY A 7 11.76 12.65 -35.31
C GLY A 7 10.32 12.15 -35.14
N ASP A 8 10.13 10.84 -35.21
CA ASP A 8 8.99 10.15 -34.61
C ASP A 8 9.45 9.49 -33.30
N GLY A 9 8.65 9.62 -32.25
CA GLY A 9 8.96 9.07 -30.94
C GLY A 9 8.40 9.92 -29.81
N THR A 10 7.09 9.79 -29.58
CA THR A 10 6.41 10.14 -28.33
C THR A 10 7.09 9.40 -27.17
N GLY A 11 8.16 9.96 -26.63
CA GLY A 11 8.87 9.43 -25.47
C GLY A 11 8.03 9.68 -24.23
N GLY A 12 7.21 8.71 -23.83
CA GLY A 12 6.56 8.73 -22.53
C GLY A 12 7.64 8.80 -21.45
N SER A 13 7.83 9.99 -20.85
CA SER A 13 8.79 10.17 -19.76
C SER A 13 8.42 9.22 -18.62
N ARG A 14 9.36 8.38 -18.21
CA ARG A 14 9.18 7.52 -17.03
C ARG A 14 8.82 8.42 -15.83
N PRO A 15 7.81 8.07 -15.02
CA PRO A 15 7.45 8.88 -13.86
C PRO A 15 8.64 8.94 -12.87
N PRO A 16 8.84 10.09 -12.20
CA PRO A 16 9.97 10.30 -11.28
C PRO A 16 9.92 9.32 -10.11
N LEU A 17 11.07 8.88 -9.58
CA LEU A 17 11.09 7.89 -8.49
C LEU A 17 10.57 8.44 -7.15
N GLN A 18 10.53 9.77 -7.03
CA GLN A 18 10.06 10.52 -5.86
C GLN A 18 9.43 11.83 -6.32
N VAL A 19 8.40 12.27 -5.62
CA VAL A 19 7.81 13.61 -5.74
C VAL A 19 7.64 14.21 -4.35
N SER A 20 7.63 15.55 -4.26
CA SER A 20 7.46 16.26 -3.00
C SER A 20 6.57 17.48 -3.18
N ILE A 21 5.83 17.82 -2.13
CA ILE A 21 5.03 19.04 -2.03
C ILE A 21 5.24 19.66 -0.64
N SER A 22 5.24 20.98 -0.54
CA SER A 22 5.24 21.65 0.76
C SER A 22 3.86 21.56 1.40
N VAL A 23 3.82 21.32 2.71
CA VAL A 23 2.58 21.29 3.49
C VAL A 23 2.75 22.12 4.76
N GLY A 24 1.77 22.98 5.04
CA GLY A 24 1.67 23.69 6.31
C GLY A 24 0.96 22.80 7.33
N VAL A 25 1.59 22.51 8.46
CA VAL A 25 1.01 21.69 9.53
C VAL A 25 0.30 22.59 10.53
N VAL A 26 -0.97 22.26 10.81
CA VAL A 26 -1.81 23.00 11.76
C VAL A 26 -1.88 22.23 13.07
N VAL A 27 -1.52 22.90 14.16
CA VAL A 27 -1.53 22.34 15.51
C VAL A 27 -2.49 23.15 16.37
N GLU A 28 -3.35 22.47 17.12
CA GLU A 28 -4.17 23.07 18.16
C GLU A 28 -3.52 22.92 19.53
N ARG A 29 -3.53 24.03 20.27
CA ARG A 29 -3.29 24.10 21.70
C ARG A 29 -4.63 24.29 22.40
N ARG A 30 -4.91 23.44 23.39
CA ARG A 30 -6.12 23.51 24.20
C ARG A 30 -5.76 23.62 25.67
N GLU A 31 -6.28 24.63 26.36
CA GLU A 31 -6.18 24.67 27.82
C GLU A 31 -7.00 23.51 28.40
N SER A 32 -6.37 22.77 29.31
CA SER A 32 -6.98 21.63 29.96
C SER A 32 -7.79 22.06 31.18
N GLU A 33 -8.92 21.38 31.42
CA GLU A 33 -9.72 21.56 32.64
C GLU A 33 -9.23 20.70 33.81
N SER A 34 -8.27 19.81 33.54
CA SER A 34 -7.69 18.89 34.51
C SER A 34 -6.62 19.60 35.34
N ARG A 35 -6.47 19.19 36.61
CA ARG A 35 -5.41 19.66 37.51
C ARG A 35 -4.01 19.08 37.21
N TRP A 36 -3.90 18.17 36.25
CA TRP A 36 -2.70 17.36 36.01
C TRP A 36 -1.91 17.77 34.76
N VAL A 37 -2.55 18.48 33.85
CA VAL A 37 -1.96 18.96 32.61
C VAL A 37 -2.58 20.31 32.34
N ASP A 38 -1.76 21.32 32.07
CA ASP A 38 -2.24 22.67 31.83
C ASP A 38 -2.71 22.83 30.38
N GLU A 39 -2.03 22.16 29.44
CA GLU A 39 -2.26 22.33 28.01
C GLU A 39 -2.11 21.01 27.25
N VAL A 40 -2.96 20.82 26.25
CA VAL A 40 -2.90 19.68 25.32
C VAL A 40 -2.60 20.20 23.93
N TRP A 41 -1.60 19.60 23.28
CA TRP A 41 -1.16 19.93 21.93
C TRP A 41 -1.51 18.77 21.00
N MET A 42 -2.13 19.07 19.86
CA MET A 42 -2.46 18.04 18.86
C MET A 42 -2.39 18.62 17.45
N PRO A 43 -1.80 17.90 16.48
CA PRO A 43 -1.96 18.25 15.08
C PRO A 43 -3.43 17.99 14.68
N VAL A 44 -3.99 18.88 13.88
CA VAL A 44 -5.41 18.80 13.47
C VAL A 44 -5.61 18.82 11.96
N GLY A 45 -4.59 19.18 11.18
CA GLY A 45 -4.69 19.23 9.74
C GLY A 45 -3.41 19.64 9.04
N VAL A 46 -3.46 19.58 7.71
CA VAL A 46 -2.42 20.08 6.83
C VAL A 46 -3.00 20.96 5.73
N ILE A 47 -2.22 21.93 5.26
CA ILE A 47 -2.56 22.82 4.14
C ILE A 47 -1.59 22.53 3.00
N PRO A 48 -2.06 22.00 1.86
CA PRO A 48 -1.20 21.65 0.73
C PRO A 48 -0.61 22.89 0.04
N ALA A 49 0.56 22.74 -0.57
CA ALA A 49 1.26 23.79 -1.32
C ALA A 49 1.47 25.09 -0.52
N TYR A 50 1.65 24.98 0.79
CA TYR A 50 1.85 26.16 1.64
C TYR A 50 3.27 26.72 1.46
N PRO A 51 3.45 28.04 1.27
CA PRO A 51 4.77 28.63 1.09
C PRO A 51 5.58 28.56 2.39
N ALA A 52 6.90 28.41 2.28
CA ALA A 52 7.78 28.53 3.44
C ALA A 52 7.60 29.90 4.12
N GLY A 53 7.66 29.92 5.44
CA GLY A 53 7.38 31.10 6.24
C GLY A 53 7.79 30.91 7.70
N GLU A 54 7.32 31.81 8.56
CA GLU A 54 7.58 31.72 9.99
C GLU A 54 6.82 30.54 10.61
N HIS A 55 7.36 30.05 11.72
CA HIS A 55 6.77 28.96 12.49
C HIS A 55 5.83 29.51 13.57
N TRP A 56 4.92 28.66 14.04
CA TRP A 56 3.99 28.96 15.13
C TRP A 56 3.14 30.22 14.94
N GLN A 57 2.71 30.50 13.70
CA GLN A 57 1.83 31.64 13.42
C GLN A 57 0.40 31.34 13.87
N LEU A 58 -0.17 32.20 14.72
CA LEU A 58 -1.57 32.06 15.16
C LEU A 58 -2.52 32.22 13.97
N MET A 59 -3.31 31.18 13.68
CA MET A 59 -4.29 31.18 12.60
C MET A 59 -5.70 31.47 13.10
N ARG A 60 -6.03 30.95 14.28
CA ARG A 60 -7.38 31.03 14.86
C ARG A 60 -7.30 30.98 16.37
N GLU A 61 -8.14 31.77 17.02
CA GLU A 61 -8.36 31.73 18.47
C GLU A 61 -9.86 31.66 18.74
N ALA A 62 -10.29 30.70 19.54
CA ALA A 62 -11.68 30.50 19.91
C ALA A 62 -11.79 29.96 21.33
N GLY A 63 -12.09 30.83 22.28
CA GLY A 63 -12.16 30.47 23.70
C GLY A 63 -10.82 29.93 24.19
N ARG A 64 -10.80 28.68 24.66
CA ARG A 64 -9.61 27.99 25.18
C ARG A 64 -8.80 27.22 24.12
N VAL A 65 -9.13 27.40 22.85
CA VAL A 65 -8.47 26.72 21.73
C VAL A 65 -7.76 27.74 20.85
N LYS A 66 -6.48 27.51 20.61
CA LYS A 66 -5.66 28.27 19.66
C LYS A 66 -5.13 27.31 18.60
N ALA A 67 -5.29 27.66 17.33
CA ALA A 67 -4.75 26.91 16.21
C ALA A 67 -3.61 27.71 15.57
N TYR A 68 -2.48 27.04 15.36
CA TYR A 68 -1.26 27.62 14.81
C TYR A 68 -0.86 26.92 13.53
N LEU A 69 -0.31 27.67 12.57
CA LEU A 69 0.56 27.11 11.55
C LEU A 69 1.89 26.81 12.24
N ALA A 70 2.07 25.57 12.68
CA ALA A 70 3.23 25.18 13.48
C ALA A 70 4.51 25.21 12.66
N ARG A 71 4.49 24.58 11.48
CA ARG A 71 5.65 24.48 10.59
C ARG A 71 5.20 24.20 9.16
N VAL A 72 6.03 24.60 8.19
CA VAL A 72 5.93 24.12 6.81
C VAL A 72 6.99 23.05 6.59
N VAL A 73 6.56 21.86 6.17
CA VAL A 73 7.45 20.70 5.93
C VAL A 73 7.29 20.18 4.50
N SER A 74 8.28 19.41 4.04
CA SER A 74 8.21 18.71 2.75
C SER A 74 7.57 17.35 2.96
N LEU A 75 6.41 17.11 2.33
CA LEU A 75 5.79 15.80 2.27
C LEU A 75 6.24 15.13 0.98
N SER A 76 6.92 13.99 1.09
CA SER A 76 7.48 13.25 -0.04
C SER A 76 6.81 11.90 -0.24
N LEU A 77 6.62 11.50 -1.50
CA LEU A 77 6.24 10.15 -1.88
C LEU A 77 7.38 9.48 -2.61
N HIS A 78 7.73 8.26 -2.21
CA HIS A 78 8.77 7.47 -2.81
C HIS A 78 8.20 6.19 -3.43
N ARG A 79 8.69 5.80 -4.62
CA ARG A 79 8.18 4.63 -5.35
C ARG A 79 8.23 3.31 -4.58
N ALA A 80 9.09 3.22 -3.57
CA ALA A 80 9.28 2.00 -2.78
C ALA A 80 8.12 1.77 -1.80
N GLU A 81 7.32 2.79 -1.52
CA GLU A 81 6.27 2.77 -0.49
C GLU A 81 4.87 2.87 -1.09
N VAL A 82 4.74 2.66 -2.41
CA VAL A 82 3.46 2.76 -3.13
C VAL A 82 2.35 1.89 -2.54
N GLU A 83 2.69 0.70 -2.03
CA GLU A 83 1.72 -0.16 -1.35
C GLU A 83 1.21 0.44 -0.04
N ALA A 84 2.06 1.16 0.72
CA ALA A 84 1.65 1.85 1.94
C ALA A 84 0.67 2.99 1.61
N TYR A 85 0.93 3.74 0.55
CA TYR A 85 0.03 4.80 0.10
C TYR A 85 -1.32 4.25 -0.38
N LYS A 86 -1.32 3.11 -1.09
CA LYS A 86 -2.55 2.42 -1.50
C LYS A 86 -3.38 1.95 -0.31
N LEU A 87 -2.73 1.38 0.71
CA LEU A 87 -3.41 0.99 1.94
C LEU A 87 -4.07 2.21 2.59
N ASN A 88 -3.32 3.30 2.77
CA ASN A 88 -3.83 4.54 3.34
C ASN A 88 -5.01 5.13 2.53
N LEU A 89 -4.94 5.15 1.20
CA LEU A 89 -6.05 5.62 0.35
C LEU A 89 -7.27 4.68 0.33
N SER A 90 -7.11 3.42 0.75
CA SER A 90 -8.21 2.45 0.82
C SER A 90 -9.06 2.58 2.09
N GLU A 91 -8.55 3.30 3.09
CA GLU A 91 -9.27 3.57 4.33
C GLU A 91 -10.47 4.51 4.07
N PRO A 92 -11.56 4.41 4.86
CA PRO A 92 -12.72 5.30 4.72
C PRO A 92 -12.37 6.80 4.79
N MET A 93 -11.32 7.14 5.53
CA MET A 93 -10.78 8.49 5.62
C MET A 93 -9.26 8.44 5.53
N PRO A 94 -8.67 8.66 4.34
CA PRO A 94 -7.22 8.71 4.16
C PRO A 94 -6.57 9.78 5.04
N LYS A 95 -5.35 9.49 5.50
CA LYS A 95 -4.66 10.29 6.52
C LYS A 95 -3.31 10.81 6.05
N VAL A 96 -2.93 11.96 6.57
CA VAL A 96 -1.51 12.36 6.66
C VAL A 96 -1.11 12.14 8.11
N PHE A 97 0.01 11.47 8.34
CA PHE A 97 0.52 11.24 9.68
C PHE A 97 1.52 12.33 10.02
N ILE A 98 1.31 12.99 11.16
CA ILE A 98 2.15 14.06 11.65
C ILE A 98 2.92 13.56 12.85
N VAL A 99 4.24 13.73 12.81
CA VAL A 99 5.14 13.46 13.94
C VAL A 99 5.54 14.81 14.52
N MET A 100 5.31 14.98 15.82
CA MET A 100 5.83 16.10 16.59
C MET A 100 6.72 15.57 17.71
N MET A 101 7.89 16.18 17.86
CA MET A 101 8.89 15.84 18.87
C MET A 101 8.89 16.89 19.98
N PRO A 102 9.15 16.51 21.24
CA PRO A 102 9.39 17.48 22.30
C PRO A 102 10.51 18.45 21.91
N HIS A 103 10.28 19.74 22.12
CA HIS A 103 11.22 20.80 21.75
C HIS A 103 11.45 21.75 22.92
N GLY A 104 12.48 21.43 23.72
CA GLY A 104 13.00 22.29 24.78
C GLY A 104 11.95 22.87 25.73
N GLU A 105 12.31 23.98 26.37
CA GLU A 105 11.39 24.77 27.20
C GLU A 105 10.96 26.02 26.43
N GLY A 106 9.67 26.38 26.48
CA GLY A 106 9.15 27.59 25.84
C GLY A 106 7.63 27.57 25.64
N ASP A 107 7.11 28.59 24.94
CA ASP A 107 5.68 28.74 24.65
C ASP A 107 5.14 27.66 23.69
N PHE A 108 6.04 26.98 22.97
CA PHE A 108 5.74 25.91 22.02
C PHE A 108 6.63 24.70 22.33
N PRO A 109 6.17 23.76 23.17
CA PRO A 109 7.01 22.67 23.70
C PRO A 109 7.22 21.51 22.71
N TYR A 110 6.79 21.67 21.46
CA TYR A 110 6.90 20.67 20.42
C TYR A 110 7.46 21.30 19.14
N GLU A 111 8.04 20.48 18.28
CA GLU A 111 8.35 20.81 16.89
C GLU A 111 7.80 19.75 15.95
N VAL A 112 7.36 20.15 14.76
CA VAL A 112 6.90 19.21 13.73
C VAL A 112 8.13 18.61 13.05
N GLU A 113 8.33 17.32 13.19
CA GLU A 113 9.46 16.59 12.61
C GLU A 113 9.13 16.07 11.20
N LEU A 114 7.97 15.43 11.04
CA LEU A 114 7.59 14.74 9.80
C LEU A 114 6.11 14.92 9.48
N ALA A 115 5.81 15.01 8.18
CA ALA A 115 4.50 14.72 7.62
C ALA A 115 4.65 13.64 6.54
N THR A 116 3.92 12.53 6.68
CA THR A 116 4.01 11.39 5.74
C THR A 116 2.66 10.80 5.38
N CYS A 117 2.59 10.20 4.19
CA CYS A 117 1.45 9.38 3.75
C CYS A 117 1.68 7.88 3.99
N ALA A 118 2.85 7.46 4.50
CA ALA A 118 3.18 6.08 4.82
C ALA A 118 2.92 5.80 6.31
N PRO A 119 1.91 4.98 6.68
CA PRO A 119 1.62 4.67 8.08
C PRO A 119 2.83 4.07 8.81
N TYR A 120 3.55 3.14 8.18
CA TYR A 120 4.70 2.45 8.77
C TYR A 120 5.90 3.38 9.02
N GLU A 121 6.07 4.42 8.21
CA GLU A 121 7.12 5.42 8.44
C GLU A 121 6.80 6.19 9.71
N ALA A 122 5.56 6.66 9.87
CA ALA A 122 5.11 7.35 11.08
C ALA A 122 5.21 6.49 12.33
N GLU A 123 4.79 5.22 12.26
CA GLU A 123 4.88 4.27 13.38
C GLU A 123 6.31 4.08 13.89
N SER A 124 7.33 4.23 13.02
CA SER A 124 8.73 4.09 13.42
C SER A 124 9.22 5.18 14.38
N TYR A 125 8.48 6.27 14.54
CA TYR A 125 8.78 7.37 15.46
C TYR A 125 8.20 7.18 16.87
N LEU A 126 7.41 6.14 17.12
CA LEU A 126 6.91 5.81 18.46
C LEU A 126 8.04 5.14 19.28
N MET A 127 8.97 5.94 19.80
CA MET A 127 10.18 5.45 20.49
C MET A 127 10.08 5.52 22.02
N GLU A 128 9.85 6.71 22.58
CA GLU A 128 10.05 7.00 24.01
C GLU A 128 8.75 7.45 24.72
N GLY A 129 7.67 7.69 23.99
CA GLY A 129 6.32 7.98 24.51
C GLY A 129 6.04 9.46 24.77
N GLU A 130 6.99 10.34 24.48
CA GLU A 130 6.83 11.80 24.56
C GLU A 130 6.50 12.42 23.19
N GLU A 131 6.70 11.66 22.11
CA GLU A 131 6.39 12.04 20.74
C GLU A 131 4.89 11.99 20.49
N ILE A 132 4.40 12.93 19.69
CA ILE A 132 3.01 12.91 19.20
C ILE A 132 3.05 12.40 17.77
N VAL A 133 2.51 11.21 17.55
CA VAL A 133 2.34 10.61 16.21
C VAL A 133 0.85 10.46 15.95
N GLU A 134 0.28 11.42 15.23
CA GLU A 134 -1.18 11.54 15.09
C GLU A 134 -1.62 11.63 13.62
N PRO A 135 -2.66 10.88 13.22
CA PRO A 135 -3.24 10.97 11.88
C PRO A 135 -4.20 12.15 11.77
N VAL A 136 -3.98 13.02 10.78
CA VAL A 136 -4.91 14.09 10.40
C VAL A 136 -5.60 13.76 9.07
N PRO A 137 -6.83 14.26 8.82
CA PRO A 137 -7.50 14.06 7.54
C PRO A 137 -6.64 14.52 6.35
N MET A 138 -6.50 13.68 5.33
CA MET A 138 -5.83 14.05 4.09
C MET A 138 -6.75 14.96 3.27
N PRO A 139 -6.34 16.20 2.93
CA PRO A 139 -7.13 17.08 2.06
C PRO A 139 -7.34 16.48 0.66
N PRO A 140 -8.46 16.78 -0.03
CA PRO A 140 -8.75 16.26 -1.36
C PRO A 140 -7.62 16.47 -2.39
N GLU A 141 -6.91 17.59 -2.29
CA GLU A 141 -5.78 17.92 -3.15
C GLU A 141 -4.63 16.93 -2.97
N LEU A 142 -4.33 16.53 -1.72
CA LEU A 142 -3.32 15.51 -1.45
C LEU A 142 -3.82 14.12 -1.84
N ILE A 143 -5.11 13.80 -1.65
CA ILE A 143 -5.67 12.52 -2.10
C ILE A 143 -5.47 12.36 -3.62
N ALA A 144 -5.80 13.39 -4.40
CA ALA A 144 -5.60 13.39 -5.85
C ALA A 144 -4.12 13.22 -6.21
N TRP A 145 -3.24 13.97 -5.56
CA TRP A 145 -1.80 13.93 -5.82
C TRP A 145 -1.15 12.57 -5.46
N VAL A 146 -1.52 11.97 -4.32
CA VAL A 146 -1.07 10.63 -3.93
C VAL A 146 -1.59 9.59 -4.92
N LYS A 147 -2.85 9.70 -5.34
CA LYS A 147 -3.45 8.80 -6.32
C LYS A 147 -2.71 8.85 -7.67
N ASP A 148 -2.40 10.04 -8.17
CA ASP A 148 -1.66 10.20 -9.43
C ASP A 148 -0.26 9.57 -9.35
N PHE A 149 0.41 9.70 -8.20
CA PHE A 149 1.69 9.03 -7.97
C PHE A 149 1.55 7.51 -7.96
N ILE A 150 0.55 6.98 -7.26
CA ILE A 150 0.25 5.54 -7.25
C ILE A 150 -0.01 5.03 -8.66
N ASP A 151 -0.84 5.71 -9.45
CA ASP A 151 -1.19 5.29 -10.81
C ASP A 151 0.04 5.24 -11.75
N GLY A 152 1.02 6.11 -11.52
CA GLY A 152 2.29 6.11 -12.26
C GLY A 152 3.25 4.99 -11.87
N HIS A 153 3.16 4.44 -10.66
CA HIS A 153 4.15 3.51 -10.11
C HIS A 153 3.62 2.12 -9.79
N TYR A 154 2.33 1.97 -9.55
CA TYR A 154 1.71 0.69 -9.26
C TYR A 154 1.47 -0.08 -10.56
N LYS A 155 2.25 -1.15 -10.74
CA LYS A 155 1.97 -2.17 -11.76
C LYS A 155 1.43 -3.40 -11.02
N PRO A 156 0.13 -3.69 -11.07
CA PRO A 156 -0.34 -4.97 -10.55
C PRO A 156 0.39 -6.07 -11.32
N ASP A 157 1.10 -6.94 -10.61
CA ASP A 157 1.63 -8.15 -11.22
C ASP A 157 0.45 -8.86 -11.89
N GLY A 158 0.56 -9.05 -13.21
CA GLY A 158 -0.51 -9.65 -13.98
C GLY A 158 -0.89 -10.98 -13.32
N PHE A 159 -2.16 -11.11 -12.92
CA PHE A 159 -2.65 -12.34 -12.33
C PHE A 159 -2.50 -13.47 -13.34
N VAL A 160 -1.40 -14.22 -13.26
CA VAL A 160 -1.22 -15.46 -14.03
C VAL A 160 -2.09 -16.51 -13.36
N LYS A 161 -3.34 -16.60 -13.82
CA LYS A 161 -4.21 -17.73 -13.49
C LYS A 161 -3.45 -19.00 -13.89
N ARG A 162 -3.01 -19.81 -12.92
CA ARG A 162 -2.50 -21.15 -13.21
C ARG A 162 -3.59 -21.88 -13.98
N GLN A 163 -3.35 -22.16 -15.27
CA GLN A 163 -4.13 -23.19 -15.95
C GLN A 163 -3.85 -24.49 -15.22
N ARG A 164 -4.90 -25.23 -14.84
CA ARG A 164 -4.71 -26.61 -14.41
C ARG A 164 -4.15 -27.36 -15.60
N ASP A 165 -2.98 -27.94 -15.46
CA ASP A 165 -2.57 -29.02 -16.33
C ASP A 165 -3.65 -30.10 -16.22
N THR A 166 -4.38 -30.30 -17.32
CA THR A 166 -5.33 -31.42 -17.43
C THR A 166 -4.53 -32.68 -17.18
N ALA A 167 -4.86 -33.41 -16.10
CA ALA A 167 -4.27 -34.71 -15.84
C ALA A 167 -4.40 -35.57 -17.11
N PRO A 168 -3.35 -36.33 -17.50
CA PRO A 168 -3.45 -37.23 -18.64
C PRO A 168 -4.67 -38.13 -18.44
N ALA A 169 -5.44 -38.33 -19.51
CA ALA A 169 -6.65 -39.12 -19.50
C ALA A 169 -6.42 -40.43 -18.74
N LEU A 170 -7.31 -40.73 -17.78
CA LEU A 170 -7.31 -42.02 -17.09
C LEU A 170 -7.27 -43.11 -18.14
N VAL A 171 -6.14 -43.82 -18.23
CA VAL A 171 -6.03 -45.03 -19.03
C VAL A 171 -7.04 -46.01 -18.43
N GLN A 172 -8.09 -46.32 -19.18
CA GLN A 172 -9.00 -47.39 -18.79
C GLN A 172 -8.20 -48.70 -18.82
N HIS A 173 -7.74 -49.14 -17.64
CA HIS A 173 -7.29 -50.50 -17.47
C HIS A 173 -8.49 -51.41 -17.71
N GLN A 174 -8.48 -52.11 -18.84
CA GLN A 174 -9.44 -53.15 -19.15
C GLN A 174 -9.15 -54.36 -18.24
N PHE A 175 -9.66 -54.29 -17.02
CA PHE A 175 -9.64 -55.40 -16.08
C PHE A 175 -10.64 -56.47 -16.56
N GLY A 176 -10.12 -57.66 -16.86
CA GLY A 176 -10.83 -58.95 -16.86
C GLY A 176 -12.10 -59.05 -17.68
N LYS A 177 -11.99 -59.50 -18.94
CA LYS A 177 -13.09 -60.20 -19.60
C LYS A 177 -12.69 -61.65 -19.87
N ASP A 178 -12.78 -62.47 -18.84
CA ASP A 178 -13.13 -63.88 -19.00
C ASP A 178 -14.00 -64.32 -17.80
N PRO A 179 -15.23 -64.80 -18.03
CA PRO A 179 -16.09 -65.27 -16.96
C PRO A 179 -15.57 -66.60 -16.40
N ILE A 180 -15.38 -66.65 -15.07
CA ILE A 180 -14.80 -67.78 -14.33
C ILE A 180 -15.74 -69.02 -14.31
N PHE A 181 -17.01 -68.89 -14.72
CA PHE A 181 -17.97 -70.00 -14.69
C PHE A 181 -18.75 -70.14 -16.01
N GLY A 182 -18.29 -71.05 -16.88
CA GLY A 182 -18.89 -71.38 -18.17
C GLY A 182 -18.56 -72.80 -18.65
N LYS A 183 -19.05 -73.79 -17.89
CA LYS A 183 -19.23 -75.24 -18.16
C LYS A 183 -18.60 -75.92 -19.40
N ALA A 184 -17.79 -76.92 -19.05
CA ALA A 184 -17.93 -78.35 -19.39
C ALA A 184 -17.48 -78.87 -20.77
N GLY A 185 -16.43 -79.72 -20.70
CA GLY A 185 -16.54 -81.09 -21.24
C GLY A 185 -15.65 -81.43 -22.43
N ARG A 186 -14.51 -82.06 -22.16
CA ARG A 186 -14.27 -83.52 -22.37
C ARG A 186 -12.78 -83.78 -22.49
N TYR A 187 -12.25 -84.58 -21.56
CA TYR A 187 -11.13 -85.46 -21.89
C TYR A 187 -11.66 -86.48 -22.89
N ALA A 188 -11.03 -86.55 -24.07
CA ALA A 188 -11.09 -87.72 -24.93
C ALA A 188 -9.65 -88.06 -25.32
N SER A 189 -9.21 -89.16 -24.72
CA SER A 189 -8.04 -89.96 -25.02
C SER A 189 -7.90 -90.32 -26.50
N GLY A 190 -6.67 -90.61 -26.91
CA GLY A 190 -6.43 -91.72 -27.85
C GLY A 190 -6.04 -91.31 -29.25
N ARG A 191 -4.72 -91.23 -29.44
CA ARG A 191 -4.03 -91.43 -30.71
C ARG A 191 -4.19 -92.92 -31.07
N GLY A 192 -4.64 -93.20 -32.29
CA GLY A 192 -4.80 -94.56 -32.80
C GLY A 192 -5.02 -94.52 -34.31
N ASP A 193 -3.95 -94.21 -35.03
CA ASP A 193 -3.83 -94.55 -36.45
C ASP A 193 -3.67 -96.06 -36.56
N GLY A 194 -4.50 -96.67 -37.40
CA GLY A 194 -4.49 -98.10 -37.72
C GLY A 194 -5.21 -98.30 -39.05
N ASP A 195 -4.52 -97.98 -40.13
CA ASP A 195 -4.78 -98.46 -41.49
C ASP A 195 -3.74 -99.55 -41.75
N ASP A 196 -4.21 -100.76 -42.05
CA ASP A 196 -3.58 -101.77 -42.92
C ASP A 196 -4.32 -103.12 -42.76
N GLY A 197 -4.96 -103.56 -43.86
CA GLY A 197 -5.04 -104.96 -44.32
C GLY A 197 -5.75 -106.00 -43.47
#